data_AF-A0AAJ5CAU8-F1
#
_entry.id   AF-A0AAJ5CAU8-F1
#
_cell.length_a   1.000
_cell.length_b   1.000
_cell.length_c   1.000
_cell.angle_alpha   90.00
_cell.angle_beta   90.00
_cell.angle_gamma   90.00
#
_symmetry.space_group_name_H-M   'P 1'
#
loop_
_entity.id
_entity.type
_entity.pdbx_description
1 polymer ?
#
loop_
_entity_poly.entity_id
_entity_poly.type
_entity_poly.pdbx_seq_one_letter_code
_entity_poly.pdbx_strand_id
1 'polypeptide(L)' 'MNEDDIEAASWEGGHALVVELGDCDLWGHCQCGKSFGNITPDKSLDDFAMPWERHVMTEVPDS' A
#
# COMPACT_ATOMS: atom_id res chain seq x y z
N MET A 1 -28.60 10.65 -1.98
CA MET A 1 -27.27 10.27 -1.49
C MET A 1 -26.42 10.30 -2.73
N ASN A 2 -25.55 11.29 -2.87
CA ASN A 2 -24.71 11.42 -4.07
C ASN A 2 -23.50 10.52 -3.85
N GLU A 3 -23.32 9.56 -4.77
CA GLU A 3 -22.32 8.49 -4.75
C GLU A 3 -20.99 8.97 -5.35
N ASP A 4 -20.65 10.25 -5.17
CA ASP A 4 -19.52 10.92 -5.83
C ASP A 4 -18.47 11.46 -4.83
N ASP A 5 -18.60 11.15 -3.53
CA ASP A 5 -17.64 11.53 -2.48
C ASP A 5 -16.81 10.34 -1.98
N ILE A 6 -16.50 9.38 -2.87
CA ILE A 6 -15.22 8.69 -2.69
C ILE A 6 -14.19 9.68 -3.17
N GLU A 7 -13.76 10.57 -2.28
CA GLU A 7 -12.51 11.28 -2.45
C GLU A 7 -11.46 10.21 -2.76
N ALA A 8 -11.14 10.04 -4.05
CA ALA A 8 -9.97 9.29 -4.46
C ALA A 8 -8.82 9.97 -3.72
N ALA A 9 -8.34 9.34 -2.64
CA ALA A 9 -7.40 9.91 -1.70
C ALA A 9 -6.34 10.69 -2.50
N SER A 10 -6.42 12.03 -2.43
CA SER A 10 -5.74 12.87 -3.40
C SER A 10 -4.25 12.56 -3.36
N TRP A 11 -3.77 12.13 -4.53
CA TRP A 11 -2.53 11.43 -4.85
C TRP A 11 -1.26 12.28 -4.70
N GLU A 12 -1.31 13.40 -3.95
CA GLU A 12 -0.32 14.49 -4.06
C GLU A 12 0.70 14.54 -2.91
N GLY A 13 0.90 13.43 -2.19
CA GLY A 13 1.96 13.33 -1.16
C GLY A 13 1.87 12.11 -0.25
N GLY A 14 0.75 11.37 -0.28
CA GLY A 14 0.59 10.13 0.47
C GLY A 14 1.04 8.91 -0.33
N HIS A 15 1.92 8.10 0.24
CA HIS A 15 2.26 6.78 -0.29
C HIS A 15 1.40 5.73 0.40
N ALA A 16 0.22 5.39 -0.13
CA ALA A 16 -0.64 4.39 0.51
C ALA A 16 -0.07 2.96 0.36
N LEU A 17 -0.27 2.12 1.39
CA LEU A 17 -0.06 0.68 1.31
C LEU A 17 -1.29 0.03 0.67
N VAL A 18 -1.09 -0.58 -0.49
CA VAL A 18 -2.12 -1.33 -1.21
C VAL A 18 -1.86 -2.82 -1.00
N VAL A 19 -2.90 -3.55 -0.60
CA VAL A 19 -2.86 -5.00 -0.41
C VAL A 19 -3.94 -5.63 -1.29
N GLU A 20 -3.51 -6.47 -2.23
CA GLU A 20 -4.39 -7.15 -3.17
C GLU A 20 -4.39 -8.66 -2.91
N LEU A 21 -5.56 -9.29 -2.90
CA LEU A 21 -5.65 -10.75 -2.83
C LEU A 21 -5.62 -11.32 -4.25
N GLY A 22 -4.58 -12.10 -4.55
CA GLY A 22 -4.40 -12.81 -5.82
C GLY A 22 -4.74 -14.30 -5.72
N ASP A 23 -3.90 -15.13 -6.33
CA ASP A 23 -4.04 -16.59 -6.42
C ASP A 23 -3.70 -17.28 -5.08
N CYS A 24 -4.51 -17.00 -4.06
CA CYS A 24 -4.32 -17.41 -2.65
C CYS A 24 -3.20 -16.70 -1.88
N ASP A 25 -2.49 -15.76 -2.49
CA ASP A 25 -1.50 -14.91 -1.82
C ASP A 25 -1.97 -13.46 -1.76
N LEU A 26 -1.61 -12.77 -0.68
CA LEU A 26 -1.74 -11.33 -0.55
C LEU A 26 -0.51 -10.67 -1.14
N TRP A 27 -0.70 -9.65 -1.97
CA TRP A 27 0.36 -8.89 -2.62
C TRP A 27 0.36 -7.48 -2.06
N GLY A 28 1.47 -7.10 -1.42
CA GLY A 28 1.67 -5.78 -0.85
C GLY A 28 2.48 -4.90 -1.79
N HIS A 29 1.96 -3.73 -2.14
CA HIS A 29 2.70 -2.73 -2.89
C HIS A 29 2.34 -1.31 -2.45
N CYS A 30 3.26 -0.39 -2.67
CA CYS A 30 3.05 1.02 -2.46
C CYS A 30 2.34 1.62 -3.67
N GLN A 31 1.51 2.62 -3.44
CA GLN A 31 0.85 3.42 -4.47
C GLN A 31 1.82 4.04 -5.49
N CYS A 32 3.10 4.23 -5.14
CA CYS A 32 4.14 4.71 -6.07
C CYS A 32 4.69 3.62 -7.02
N GLY A 33 4.24 2.37 -6.88
CA GLY A 33 4.70 1.22 -7.66
C GLY A 33 5.79 0.36 -7.00
N LYS A 34 6.22 0.70 -5.77
CA LYS A 34 7.18 -0.14 -5.02
C LYS A 34 6.50 -1.41 -4.52
N SER A 35 6.88 -2.58 -5.04
CA SER A 35 6.39 -3.86 -4.51
C SER A 35 7.14 -4.28 -3.25
N PHE A 36 6.40 -4.77 -2.25
CA PHE A 36 6.96 -5.31 -1.00
C PHE A 36 6.97 -6.85 -0.97
N GLY A 37 6.37 -7.49 -1.99
CA GLY A 37 6.33 -8.93 -2.17
C GLY A 37 4.93 -9.49 -1.95
N ASN A 38 4.87 -10.78 -1.63
CA ASN A 38 3.64 -11.47 -1.27
C ASN A 38 3.77 -12.22 0.05
N ILE A 39 2.64 -12.41 0.71
CA ILE A 39 2.50 -13.25 1.90
C ILE A 39 1.28 -14.14 1.73
N THR A 40 1.31 -15.31 2.36
CA THR A 40 0.09 -16.12 2.48
C THR A 40 -0.89 -15.43 3.44
N PRO A 41 -2.21 -15.59 3.26
CA PRO A 41 -3.23 -14.95 4.10
C PRO A 41 -3.25 -15.42 5.56
N ASP A 42 -2.46 -16.44 5.90
CA ASP A 42 -2.20 -16.90 7.27
C ASP A 42 -1.15 -16.02 8.01
N LYS A 43 -0.38 -15.22 7.26
CA LYS A 43 0.65 -14.32 7.79
C LYS A 43 0.08 -12.95 8.17
N SER A 44 0.81 -12.22 9.00
CA SER A 44 0.39 -10.89 9.44
C SER A 44 0.59 -9.86 8.33
N LEU A 45 -0.33 -8.89 8.24
CA LEU A 45 -0.15 -7.71 7.39
C LEU A 45 1.02 -6.83 7.85
N ASP A 46 1.52 -7.00 9.08
CA ASP A 46 2.73 -6.34 9.57
C ASP A 46 3.95 -6.62 8.68
N ASP A 47 3.99 -7.77 8.00
CA ASP A 47 5.04 -8.11 7.03
C ASP A 47 5.08 -7.13 5.85
N PHE A 48 3.96 -6.45 5.53
CA PHE A 48 3.92 -5.36 4.56
C PHE A 48 4.04 -3.97 5.19
N ALA A 49 3.53 -3.79 6.41
CA ALA A 49 3.57 -2.50 7.09
C ALA A 49 5.00 -2.04 7.35
N MET A 50 5.89 -2.90 7.88
CA MET A 50 7.28 -2.51 8.16
C MET A 50 8.06 -2.03 6.91
N PRO A 51 8.11 -2.78 5.79
CA PRO A 51 8.83 -2.31 4.61
C PRO A 51 8.16 -1.09 3.97
N TRP A 52 6.84 -0.95 4.08
CA TRP A 52 6.11 0.23 3.63
C TRP A 52 6.42 1.46 4.47
N GLU A 53 6.33 1.39 5.79
CA GLU A 53 6.67 2.48 6.71
C GLU A 53 8.10 2.96 6.47
N ARG A 54 9.03 2.01 6.34
CA ARG A 54 10.42 2.35 5.98
C ARG A 54 10.50 3.05 4.64
N HIS A 55 9.80 2.56 3.62
CA HIS A 55 9.79 3.16 2.29
C HIS A 55 9.28 4.61 2.36
N VAL A 56 8.12 4.85 2.97
CA VAL A 56 7.51 6.19 3.04
C VAL A 56 8.30 7.16 3.93
N MET A 57 8.96 6.68 4.98
CA MET A 57 9.74 7.53 5.87
C MET A 57 11.16 7.82 5.38
N THR A 58 11.76 6.96 4.55
CA THR A 58 13.19 7.06 4.19
C THR A 58 13.48 7.20 2.71
N GLU A 59 12.63 6.66 1.83
CA GLU A 59 12.90 6.62 0.38
C GLU A 59 12.08 7.62 -0.42
N VAL A 60 11.07 8.26 0.18
CA VAL A 60 10.19 9.22 -0.49
C VAL A 60 10.67 10.64 -0.18
N PRO A 61 11.27 11.36 -1.13
CA PRO A 61 11.40 12.81 -1.02
C PRO A 61 10.04 13.45 -1.29
N ASP A 62 9.53 14.20 -0.31
CA ASP A 62 8.51 15.26 -0.50
C ASP A 62 8.87 16.01 -1.80
N SER A 63 8.07 15.82 -2.85
CA SER A 63 8.26 16.47 -4.15
C SER A 63 7.39 17.70 -4.26
#